data_AF-A0A7V9R222-F1
#
_entry.id   AF-A0A7V9R222-F1
#
_cell.length_a   1.000
_cell.length_b   1.000
_cell.length_c   1.000
_cell.angle_alpha   90.00
_cell.angle_beta   90.00
_cell.angle_gamma   90.00
#
_symmetry.space_group_name_H-M   'P 1'
#
loop_
_entity.id
_entity.type
_entity.pdbx_description
1 polymer ?
#
loop_
_entity_poly.entity_id
_entity_poly.type
_entity_poly.pdbx_seq_one_letter_code
_entity_poly.pdbx_strand_id
1 'polypeptide(L)'
;MSATSEDPLCVPGPDLDLDALHASVKGHWGLAGELTPLHGERDCNFRLDCRPGRHLLKVHNPADPEAVLDLQQSALRHLRSVAPDLPVSGVVPTRDGRSWVQM
;
A
#
# COMPACT_ATOMS: atom_id res chain seq x y z
N MET A 1 -27.47 -10.71 -11.59
CA MET A 1 -26.64 -9.49 -11.64
C MET A 1 -25.29 -9.95 -12.14
N SER A 2 -24.92 -9.65 -13.38
CA SER A 2 -23.57 -10.00 -13.88
C SER A 2 -22.60 -8.98 -13.32
N ALA A 3 -21.63 -9.45 -12.53
CA ALA A 3 -20.50 -8.63 -12.13
C ALA A 3 -19.80 -8.12 -13.40
N THR A 4 -19.68 -6.81 -13.54
CA THR A 4 -18.92 -6.17 -14.60
C THR A 4 -17.43 -6.37 -14.35
N SER A 5 -16.59 -6.30 -15.38
CA SER A 5 -15.13 -6.50 -15.29
C SER A 5 -14.40 -5.48 -14.40
N GLU A 6 -15.12 -4.51 -13.85
CA GLU A 6 -14.64 -3.46 -12.94
C GLU A 6 -15.18 -3.64 -11.51
N ASP A 7 -15.94 -4.71 -11.23
CA ASP A 7 -16.42 -4.99 -9.88
C ASP A 7 -15.22 -5.28 -8.97
N PRO A 8 -14.94 -4.42 -7.96
CA PRO A 8 -13.78 -4.57 -7.10
C PRO A 8 -13.74 -5.94 -6.38
N LEU A 9 -14.90 -6.57 -6.15
CA LEU A 9 -15.03 -7.86 -5.48
C LEU A 9 -14.73 -9.07 -6.38
N CYS A 10 -14.66 -8.88 -7.70
CA CYS A 10 -14.44 -9.94 -8.68
C CYS A 10 -13.07 -9.89 -9.36
N VAL A 11 -12.33 -8.79 -9.21
CA VAL A 11 -10.99 -8.63 -9.78
C VAL A 11 -9.95 -9.23 -8.81
N PRO A 12 -9.14 -10.22 -9.25
CA PRO A 12 -8.10 -10.79 -8.39
C PRO A 12 -7.05 -9.74 -8.02
N GLY A 13 -6.27 -10.02 -6.96
CA GLY A 13 -5.12 -9.19 -6.62
C GLY A 13 -4.14 -9.06 -7.80
N PRO A 14 -3.33 -7.98 -7.83
CA PRO A 14 -2.40 -7.76 -8.93
C PRO A 14 -1.39 -8.91 -9.03
N ASP A 15 -1.06 -9.32 -10.25
CA ASP A 15 0.10 -10.19 -10.50
C ASP A 15 1.37 -9.34 -10.43
N LEU A 16 2.30 -9.72 -9.56
CA LEU A 16 3.42 -8.86 -9.18
C LEU A 16 4.76 -9.50 -9.54
N ASP A 17 5.54 -8.77 -10.32
CA ASP A 17 6.99 -8.97 -10.43
C ASP A 17 7.67 -8.42 -9.18
N LEU A 18 8.19 -9.32 -8.34
CA LEU A 18 8.86 -8.96 -7.09
C LEU A 18 10.15 -8.17 -7.31
N ASP A 19 10.85 -8.36 -8.44
CA ASP A 19 12.07 -7.60 -8.73
C ASP A 19 11.73 -6.15 -9.08
N ALA A 20 10.68 -5.95 -9.89
CA ALA A 20 10.14 -4.62 -10.17
C ALA A 20 9.63 -3.94 -8.89
N LEU A 21 8.96 -4.69 -8.00
CA LEU A 21 8.47 -4.18 -6.72
C LEU A 21 9.62 -3.73 -5.81
N HIS A 22 10.68 -4.53 -5.66
CA HIS A 22 11.88 -4.14 -4.92
C HIS A 22 12.53 -2.88 -5.53
N ALA A 23 12.64 -2.81 -6.85
CA ALA A 23 13.23 -1.66 -7.54
C ALA A 23 12.42 -0.38 -7.29
N SER A 24 11.09 -0.47 -7.35
CA SER A 24 10.18 0.64 -7.05
C SER A 24 10.27 1.12 -5.61
N VAL A 25 10.22 0.20 -4.64
CA VAL A 25 10.34 0.53 -3.21
C VAL A 25 11.67 1.24 -2.92
N LYS A 26 12.77 0.72 -3.48
CA LYS A 26 14.10 1.32 -3.36
C LYS A 26 14.18 2.68 -4.04
N GLY A 27 13.61 2.84 -5.23
CA GLY A 27 13.62 4.08 -5.99
C GLY A 27 12.83 5.20 -5.32
N HIS A 28 11.57 4.91 -4.96
CA HIS A 28 10.62 5.91 -4.48
C HIS A 28 10.69 6.16 -2.98
N TRP A 29 10.99 5.17 -2.15
CA TRP A 29 11.08 5.34 -0.69
C TRP A 29 12.51 5.26 -0.14
N GLY A 30 13.48 4.80 -0.94
CA GLY A 30 14.84 4.58 -0.46
C GLY A 30 14.96 3.41 0.52
N LEU A 31 13.91 2.58 0.62
CA LEU A 31 13.87 1.41 1.49
C LEU A 31 14.29 0.17 0.71
N ALA A 32 15.06 -0.71 1.36
CA ALA A 32 15.46 -1.99 0.79
C ALA A 32 15.52 -3.03 1.90
N GLY A 33 15.02 -4.22 1.62
CA GLY A 33 14.84 -5.26 2.62
C GLY A 33 14.13 -6.48 2.05
N GLU A 34 13.87 -7.46 2.90
CA GLU A 34 13.12 -8.66 2.52
C GLU A 34 11.62 -8.36 2.49
N LEU A 35 10.95 -8.75 1.40
CA LEU A 35 9.49 -8.74 1.29
C LEU A 35 8.91 -10.11 1.66
N THR A 36 8.25 -10.19 2.81
CA THR A 36 7.48 -11.37 3.20
C THR A 36 6.00 -11.14 2.87
N PRO A 37 5.35 -12.00 2.05
CA PRO A 37 3.92 -11.88 1.78
C PRO A 37 3.08 -11.97 3.06
N LEU A 38 2.07 -11.11 3.15
CA LEU A 38 1.05 -11.15 4.18
C LEU A 38 -0.31 -11.44 3.51
N HIS A 39 -1.24 -11.99 4.28
CA HIS A 39 -2.60 -12.18 3.79
C HIS A 39 -3.21 -10.84 3.37
N GLY A 40 -3.81 -10.82 2.19
CA GLY A 40 -4.60 -9.73 1.67
C GLY A 40 -5.82 -10.32 0.97
N GLU A 41 -6.97 -9.65 1.08
CA GLU A 41 -8.19 -10.09 0.41
C GLU A 41 -8.17 -9.68 -1.06
N ARG A 42 -7.93 -8.40 -1.32
CA ARG A 42 -8.00 -7.78 -2.67
C ARG A 42 -6.67 -7.16 -3.09
N ASP A 43 -5.94 -6.60 -2.12
CA ASP A 43 -4.61 -6.04 -2.27
C ASP A 43 -3.55 -7.13 -2.03
N CYS A 44 -2.35 -6.92 -2.58
CA CYS A 44 -1.17 -7.66 -2.14
C CYS A 44 -0.47 -6.89 -1.01
N ASN A 45 -0.35 -7.54 0.16
CA ASN A 45 0.32 -6.97 1.32
C ASN A 45 1.66 -7.66 1.54
N PHE A 46 2.69 -6.90 1.88
CA PHE A 46 4.00 -7.43 2.24
C PHE A 46 4.52 -6.77 3.51
N ARG A 47 5.14 -7.57 4.37
CA ARG A 47 6.03 -7.04 5.40
C ARG A 47 7.39 -6.79 4.76
N LEU A 48 7.86 -5.55 4.81
CA LEU A 48 9.21 -5.17 4.42
C LEU A 48 10.09 -5.10 5.67
N ASP A 49 11.00 -6.06 5.81
CA ASP A 49 12.01 -6.07 6.87
C ASP A 49 13.27 -5.31 6.40
N CYS A 50 13.46 -4.07 6.88
CA CYS A 50 14.59 -3.21 6.51
C CYS A 50 15.29 -2.63 7.76
N ARG A 51 16.42 -1.93 7.59
CA ARG A 51 17.03 -1.17 8.70
C ARG A 51 16.59 0.29 8.61
N PRO A 52 16.14 0.92 9.70
CA PRO A 52 16.14 0.45 11.09
C PRO A 52 14.85 -0.29 11.54
N GLY A 53 13.89 -0.60 10.66
CA GLY A 53 12.60 -1.15 11.08
C GLY A 53 11.79 -1.87 10.02
N ARG A 54 10.53 -2.16 10.37
CA ARG A 54 9.62 -2.93 9.52
C ARG A 54 8.51 -2.04 8.99
N HIS A 55 8.12 -2.25 7.74
CA HIS A 55 7.06 -1.51 7.08
C HIS A 55 6.01 -2.48 6.52
N LEU A 56 4.77 -2.02 6.42
CA LEU A 56 3.74 -2.67 5.63
C LEU A 56 3.73 -2.01 4.25
N LEU A 57 4.03 -2.79 3.22
CA LEU A 57 3.85 -2.40 1.82
C LEU A 57 2.49 -2.95 1.37
N LYS A 58 1.66 -2.08 0.79
CA LYS A 58 0.39 -2.46 0.18
C LYS A 58 0.46 -2.13 -1.31
N VAL A 59 0.14 -3.10 -2.15
CA VAL A 59 -0.08 -2.90 -3.59
C VAL A 59 -1.56 -3.08 -3.84
N HIS A 60 -2.22 -1.97 -4.15
CA HIS A 60 -3.67 -1.93 -4.27
C HIS A 60 -4.15 -2.62 -5.54
N ASN A 61 -5.35 -3.19 -5.45
CA ASN A 61 -6.00 -3.76 -6.62
C ASN A 61 -6.26 -2.68 -7.68
N PRO A 62 -5.98 -2.91 -8.97
CA PRO A 62 -6.24 -1.92 -10.03
C PRO A 62 -7.72 -1.54 -10.18
N ALA A 63 -8.64 -2.35 -9.65
CA ALA A 63 -10.06 -2.03 -9.61
C ALA A 63 -10.44 -1.04 -8.49
N ASP A 64 -9.52 -0.70 -7.56
CA ASP A 64 -9.78 0.31 -6.54
C ASP A 64 -9.60 1.72 -7.13
N PRO A 65 -10.65 2.57 -7.08
CA PRO A 65 -10.54 3.96 -7.55
C PRO A 65 -9.56 4.76 -6.68
N GLU A 66 -8.87 5.74 -7.27
CA GLU A 66 -7.96 6.65 -6.55
C GLU A 66 -8.62 7.30 -5.33
N ALA A 67 -9.91 7.66 -5.43
CA ALA A 67 -10.68 8.23 -4.33
C ALA A 67 -10.75 7.32 -3.08
N VAL A 68 -10.70 5.99 -3.27
CA VAL A 68 -10.64 5.01 -2.16
C VAL A 68 -9.28 5.03 -1.48
N LEU A 69 -8.19 5.20 -2.25
CA LEU A 69 -6.84 5.35 -1.73
C LEU A 69 -6.69 6.65 -0.94
N ASP A 70 -7.21 7.75 -1.50
CA ASP A 70 -7.21 9.08 -0.88
C ASP A 70 -8.01 9.10 0.43
N LEU A 71 -9.15 8.39 0.46
CA LEU A 71 -9.95 8.22 1.67
C LEU A 71 -9.16 7.49 2.75
N GLN A 72 -8.51 6.37 2.43
CA GLN A 72 -7.70 5.60 3.38
C GLN A 72 -6.59 6.46 3.98
N GLN A 73 -5.84 7.19 3.14
CA GLN A 73 -4.80 8.11 3.59
C GLN A 73 -5.36 9.24 4.47
N SER A 74 -6.46 9.85 4.04
CA SER A 74 -7.07 10.97 4.77
C SER A 74 -7.59 10.54 6.14
N ALA A 75 -8.17 9.34 6.24
CA ALA A 75 -8.61 8.76 7.50
C ALA A 75 -7.43 8.53 8.46
N LEU A 76 -6.35 7.90 8.01
CA LEU A 76 -5.16 7.67 8.86
C LEU A 76 -4.53 9.00 9.33
N ARG A 77 -4.44 9.98 8.43
CA ARG A 77 -3.94 11.32 8.77
C ARG A 77 -4.84 12.03 9.78
N HIS A 78 -6.16 11.94 9.61
CA HIS A 78 -7.12 12.52 10.55
C HIS A 78 -6.98 11.87 11.93
N LEU A 79 -6.97 10.53 12.01
CA LEU A 79 -6.82 9.78 13.27
C LEU A 79 -5.55 10.18 14.02
N ARG A 80 -4.41 10.27 13.32
CA ARG A 80 -3.14 10.70 13.93
C ARG A 80 -3.18 12.15 14.44
N SER A 81 -4.02 13.00 13.84
CA SER A 81 -4.19 14.39 14.26
C SER A 81 -5.12 14.56 15.46
N VAL A 82 -6.22 13.79 15.52
CA VAL A 82 -7.26 13.98 16.55
C VAL A 82 -7.14 13.01 17.72
N ALA A 83 -6.46 11.88 17.54
CA ALA A 83 -6.24 10.85 18.54
C ALA A 83 -4.82 10.27 18.43
N PRO A 84 -3.77 11.06 18.77
CA PRO A 84 -2.37 10.66 18.58
C PRO A 84 -1.95 9.43 19.39
N ASP A 85 -2.68 9.12 20.47
CA ASP A 85 -2.42 7.95 21.33
C ASP A 85 -3.01 6.64 20.76
N LEU A 86 -3.84 6.72 19.70
CA LEU A 86 -4.38 5.54 19.06
C LEU A 86 -3.26 4.84 18.26
N PRO A 87 -3.05 3.52 18.42
CA PRO A 87 -1.97 2.79 17.76
C PRO A 87 -2.33 2.47 16.29
N VAL A 88 -2.54 3.51 15.48
CA VAL A 88 -2.78 3.40 14.04
C VAL A 88 -1.49 3.55 13.25
N SER A 89 -1.42 2.85 12.12
CA SER A 89 -0.29 2.98 11.20
C SER A 89 -0.20 4.40 10.61
N GLY A 90 1.03 4.84 10.37
CA GLY A 90 1.31 6.06 9.63
C GLY A 90 1.65 5.79 8.18
N VAL A 91 1.21 6.67 7.27
CA VAL A 91 1.68 6.66 5.88
C VAL A 91 3.14 7.13 5.86
N VAL A 92 4.01 6.33 5.23
CA VAL A 92 5.41 6.69 4.98
C VAL A 92 5.47 7.35 3.61
N PRO A 93 5.77 8.65 3.51
CA PRO A 93 5.83 9.33 2.22
C PRO A 93 7.00 8.82 1.40
N THR A 94 6.87 8.89 0.07
CA THR A 94 7.98 8.75 -0.87
C THR A 94 9.00 9.86 -0.65
N ARG A 95 10.17 9.73 -1.26
CA ARG A 95 11.26 10.72 -1.25
C ARG A 95 10.86 12.07 -1.85
N ASP A 96 9.85 12.09 -2.71
CA ASP A 96 9.28 13.32 -3.28
C ASP A 96 7.98 13.77 -2.59
N GLY A 97 7.63 13.17 -1.45
CA GLY A 97 6.54 13.64 -0.59
C GLY A 97 5.15 13.14 -0.97
N ARG A 98 5.03 12.26 -1.98
CA ARG A 98 3.78 11.58 -2.33
C ARG A 98 3.46 10.49 -1.31
N SER A 99 2.19 10.14 -1.19
CA SER A 99 1.71 9.08 -0.30
C SER A 99 1.69 7.70 -0.94
N TRP A 100 1.57 7.66 -2.26
CA TRP A 100 1.58 6.46 -3.08
C TRP A 100 2.14 6.79 -4.48
N VAL A 101 2.51 5.76 -5.23
CA VAL A 101 2.92 5.85 -6.64
C VAL A 101 2.23 4.75 -7.44
N GLN A 102 2.08 4.99 -8.72
CA GLN A 102 1.69 3.95 -9.68
C GLN A 102 2.96 3.35 -10.30
N MET A 103 2.98 2.02 -10.47
CA MET A 103 4.05 1.27 -11.12
C MET A 103 3.62 0.80 -12.51
#